data_AF-A0A7K0VUJ0-F1
#
_entry.id   AF-A0A7K0VUJ0-F1
#
_cell.length_a   1.000
_cell.length_b   1.000
_cell.length_c   1.000
_cell.angle_alpha   90.00
_cell.angle_beta   90.00
_cell.angle_gamma   90.00
#
_symmetry.space_group_name_H-M   'P 1'
#
loop_
_entity.id
_entity.type
_entity.pdbx_description
1 polymer ?
#
loop_
_entity_poly.entity_id
_entity_poly.type
_entity_poly.pdbx_seq_one_letter_code
_entity_poly.pdbx_strand_id
1 'polypeptide(L)' 'MRLMAADVAKATNGTLVGQNAHLSGVSFDSRSVRPGQLFVPIVAER' A
#
# COMPACT_ATOMS: atom_id res chain seq x y z
N MET A 1 -5.10 0.98 12.62
CA MET A 1 -6.03 0.61 11.52
C MET A 1 -5.56 -0.71 10.93
N ARG A 2 -6.45 -1.63 10.57
CA ARG A 2 -6.07 -2.93 9.99
C ARG A 2 -6.84 -3.10 8.69
N LEU A 3 -6.16 -2.97 7.56
CA LEU A 3 -6.71 -3.13 6.21
C LEU A 3 -6.17 -4.42 5.59
N MET A 4 -6.95 -5.09 4.74
CA MET A 4 -6.40 -6.10 3.84
C MET A 4 -5.96 -5.46 2.52
N ALA A 5 -4.95 -6.03 1.88
CA ALA A 5 -4.53 -5.63 0.54
C ALA A 5 -5.69 -5.74 -0.48
N ALA A 6 -6.56 -6.75 -0.32
CA ALA A 6 -7.79 -6.89 -1.10
C ALA A 6 -8.78 -5.72 -0.89
N ASP A 7 -8.91 -5.21 0.34
CA ASP A 7 -9.79 -4.07 0.64
C ASP A 7 -9.28 -2.80 -0.02
N VAL A 8 -7.95 -2.59 0.02
CA VAL A 8 -7.31 -1.45 -0.65
C VAL A 8 -7.51 -1.53 -2.15
N ALA A 9 -7.28 -2.69 -2.77
CA ALA A 9 -7.51 -2.87 -4.20
C ALA A 9 -8.96 -2.54 -4.59
N LYS A 10 -9.94 -3.03 -3.82
CA LYS A 10 -11.36 -2.69 -4.04
C LYS A 10 -11.62 -1.19 -3.91
N ALA A 11 -11.08 -0.54 -2.88
CA ALA A 11 -11.30 0.88 -2.59
C ALA A 11 -10.65 1.81 -3.62
N THR A 12 -9.55 1.40 -4.25
CA THR A 12 -8.83 2.19 -5.26
C THR A 12 -9.18 1.82 -6.70
N ASN A 13 -10.17 0.94 -6.90
CA ASN A 13 -10.50 0.35 -8.20
C ASN A 13 -9.29 -0.32 -8.86
N GLY A 14 -8.39 -0.87 -8.04
CA GLY A 14 -7.22 -1.63 -8.45
C GLY A 14 -7.46 -3.13 -8.46
N THR A 15 -6.40 -3.88 -8.78
CA THR A 15 -6.39 -5.34 -8.75
C THR A 15 -5.34 -5.82 -7.76
N LEU A 16 -5.72 -6.74 -6.87
CA LEU A 16 -4.75 -7.42 -6.00
C LEU A 16 -3.97 -8.43 -6.84
N VAL A 17 -2.65 -8.25 -6.93
CA VAL A 17 -1.74 -9.20 -7.57
C VAL A 17 -0.91 -9.88 -6.48
N GLY A 18 -0.99 -11.21 -6.40
CA GLY A 18 -0.28 -12.01 -5.40
C GLY A 18 -1.12 -12.33 -4.15
N GLN A 19 -0.44 -12.64 -3.04
CA GLN A 19 -1.10 -13.01 -1.79
C GLN A 19 -1.75 -11.81 -1.10
N ASN A 20 -2.93 -12.02 -0.53
CA ASN A 20 -3.55 -11.02 0.33
C ASN A 20 -2.74 -10.86 1.63
N ALA A 21 -2.64 -9.63 2.13
CA ALA A 21 -1.82 -9.31 3.29
C ALA A 21 -2.51 -8.28 4.19
N HIS A 22 -2.22 -8.36 5.50
CA HIS A 22 -2.59 -7.33 6.44
C HIS A 22 -1.66 -6.12 6.31
N LEU A 23 -2.25 -4.93 6.34
CA LEU A 23 -1.55 -3.66 6.28
C LEU A 23 -1.67 -2.94 7.62
N SER A 24 -0.53 -2.52 8.16
CA SER A 24 -0.42 -1.72 9.39
C SER A 24 -0.34 -0.21 9.14
N GLY A 25 -0.15 0.19 7.88
CA GLY A 25 -0.10 1.59 7.45
C GLY A 25 0.26 1.73 5.98
N VAL A 26 0.63 2.94 5.58
CA VAL A 26 1.01 3.30 4.21
C VAL A 26 2.19 4.29 4.24
N SER A 27 3.07 4.24 3.24
CA SER A 27 4.12 5.24 3.02
C SER A 27 4.38 5.43 1.52
N PHE A 28 4.66 6.66 1.10
CA PHE A 28 5.18 6.96 -0.25
C PHE A 28 6.68 7.28 -0.24
N ASP A 29 7.30 7.44 0.94
CA ASP A 29 8.73 7.70 1.08
C ASP A 29 9.47 6.39 1.38
N SER A 30 10.27 5.94 0.41
CA SER A 30 11.07 4.72 0.51
C SER A 30 12.13 4.78 1.61
N ARG A 31 12.51 5.98 2.08
CA ARG A 31 13.50 6.17 3.14
C ARG A 31 12.93 5.93 4.54
N SER A 32 11.61 5.91 4.69
CA SER A 32 10.94 5.80 5.99
C SER A 32 9.92 4.66 6.10
N VAL A 33 9.68 3.91 5.01
CA VAL A 33 8.76 2.76 5.00
C VAL A 33 9.18 1.70 6.02
N ARG A 34 8.19 1.13 6.72
CA ARG A 34 8.37 0.14 7.79
C ARG A 34 7.70 -1.20 7.44
N PRO A 35 8.14 -2.32 8.05
CA PRO A 35 7.47 -3.61 7.89
C PRO A 35 5.94 -3.52 8.11
N GLY A 36 5.18 -4.11 7.20
CA GLY A 36 3.71 -4.12 7.23
C GLY A 36 3.04 -2.87 6.63
N GLN A 37 3.79 -1.85 6.22
CA GLN A 37 3.22 -0.72 5.49
C GLN A 37 3.13 -1.02 3.98
N LEU A 38 2.03 -0.58 3.37
CA LEU A 38 1.88 -0.52 1.92
C LEU A 38 2.75 0.62 1.38
N PHE A 39 3.64 0.33 0.45
CA PHE A 39 4.37 1.36 -0.28
C PHE A 39 3.54 1.88 -1.46
N VAL A 40 3.41 3.20 -1.59
CA VAL A 40 2.70 3.87 -2.68
C VAL A 40 3.69 4.68 -3.50
N PRO A 41 4.15 4.18 -4.67
CA PRO A 41 5.03 4.96 -5.52
C PRO A 41 4.27 6.15 -6.10
N ILE A 42 4.85 7.35 -5.97
CA ILE A 42 4.32 8.58 -6.57
C ILE A 42 5.30 9.10 -7.62
N VAL A 43 4.76 9.68 -8.70
CA VAL A 43 5.54 10.43 -9.69
C VAL A 43 5.32 11.91 -9.40
N ALA A 44 6.40 12.65 -9.21
CA ALA A 44 6.38 14.09 -9.02
C ALA A 44 7.33 14.75 -10.03
N GLU A 45 6.98 15.96 -10.48
CA GLU A 45 7.91 16.82 -11.21
C GLU A 45 9.00 17.30 -10.24
N ARG A 46 10.23 17.46 -10.76
CA ARG A 46 11.40 17.87 -9.98
C ARG A 46 11.41 19.36 -9.67
#